data_AF-A0A6I6MTR9-F1
#
_entry.id   AF-A0A6I6MTR9-F1
#
_cell.length_a   1.000
_cell.length_b   1.000
_cell.length_c   1.000
_cell.angle_alpha   90.00
_cell.angle_beta   90.00
_cell.angle_gamma   90.00
#
_symmetry.space_group_name_H-M   'P 1'
#
loop_
_entity.id
_entity.type
_entity.pdbx_description
1 polymer ?
#
loop_
_entity_poly.entity_id
_entity_poly.type
_entity_poly.pdbx_seq_one_letter_code
_entity_poly.pdbx_strand_id
1 'polypeptide(L)'
;MDGGQTRTPNGATRPAAKPPQGMSAAALDKKLGLKHRAREDAARNLPRHDSDDLSAAELAAIEAVAGERAKIDQARNDAKADAERRLRTLAPTPQDFTGPALDARLALKQTAGRLAHDWTEATERATQGRGDLDAFKRANELRRAAVYPKSTLLQSGLLFCAAVFEALFSAALFAEDDARGLLGGAITAIGLSGANVTLGYLAGFLGLRYLQHVKLPIKATGALAFAALTFLALMLNLFAADWRDQLAAAAGRQIDLGADASFHLWSLLQLESPQSIILLMLGAGVWVFAALKGYSGFDDPYPDYGKMDRAARDAGDHLSDFRAEARLELEAPVNAARTALAARMEKMRAEYEAMNKAFDAAAAKMETLDAKARALDQAAADAIYLYRQENTALRTAPAPAYFGSQPPAAGPALDALGAAATMIDDARARLAEAQAQSTRALEDLLNDLDAATTRLDQGAAA
;
A
#
# COMPACT_ATOMS: atom_id res chain seq x y z
N MET A 1 8.12 33.32 22.70
CA MET A 1 7.57 34.34 23.60
C MET A 1 6.09 34.42 23.32
N ASP A 2 5.27 33.76 24.14
CA ASP A 2 3.99 34.33 24.57
C ASP A 2 3.53 33.58 25.83
N GLY A 3 3.02 34.32 26.80
CA GLY A 3 2.91 33.91 28.20
C GLY A 3 1.70 33.04 28.49
N GLY A 4 1.94 31.81 28.95
CA GLY A 4 0.92 30.98 29.58
C GLY A 4 0.73 31.36 31.05
N GLN A 5 -0.28 32.17 31.35
CA GLN A 5 -0.78 32.35 32.71
C GLN A 5 -1.38 31.04 33.22
N THR A 6 -0.61 30.24 33.95
CA THR A 6 -1.14 29.13 34.74
C THR A 6 -1.82 29.70 35.98
N ARG A 7 -3.15 29.74 35.90
CA ARG A 7 -4.07 29.95 37.02
C ARG A 7 -3.72 28.94 38.13
N THR A 8 -3.19 29.41 39.24
CA THR A 8 -3.05 28.63 40.48
C THR A 8 -4.42 28.09 40.89
N PRO A 9 -4.61 26.76 41.07
CA PRO A 9 -5.84 26.26 41.64
C PRO A 9 -5.87 26.67 43.12
N ASN A 10 -6.98 27.30 43.50
CA ASN A 10 -7.35 27.60 44.88
C ASN A 10 -6.94 26.47 45.83
N GLY A 11 -6.30 26.84 46.94
CA GLY A 11 -6.02 25.98 48.07
C GLY A 11 -7.31 25.47 48.70
N ALA A 12 -7.90 24.44 48.10
CA ALA A 12 -8.79 23.55 48.79
C ALA A 12 -7.92 22.78 49.79
N THR A 13 -7.96 23.19 51.05
CA THR A 13 -7.50 22.39 52.19
C THR A 13 -8.14 21.01 52.07
N ARG A 14 -7.38 20.04 51.55
CA ARG A 14 -7.75 18.63 51.53
C ARG A 14 -8.15 18.26 52.96
N PRO A 15 -9.30 17.57 53.17
CA PRO A 15 -9.74 17.23 54.51
C PRO A 15 -8.63 16.46 55.22
N ALA A 16 -8.26 16.92 56.42
CA ALA A 16 -7.23 16.30 57.22
C ALA A 16 -7.52 14.79 57.35
N ALA A 17 -6.54 13.96 56.99
CA ALA A 17 -6.68 12.52 57.12
C ALA A 17 -6.99 12.20 58.59
N LYS A 18 -8.03 11.41 58.84
CA LYS A 18 -8.39 11.03 60.20
C LYS A 18 -7.27 10.15 60.78
N PRO A 19 -6.86 10.37 62.05
CA PRO A 19 -5.88 9.51 62.68
C PRO A 19 -6.43 8.08 62.76
N PRO A 20 -5.53 7.06 62.80
CA PRO A 20 -5.92 5.67 63.03
C PRO A 20 -6.85 5.50 64.23
N GLN A 21 -7.70 4.47 64.20
CA GLN A 21 -8.64 4.22 65.29
C GLN A 21 -7.92 4.12 66.63
N GLY A 22 -8.40 4.87 67.64
CA GLY A 22 -7.79 4.92 68.97
C GLY A 22 -6.60 5.86 69.15
N MET A 23 -6.22 6.62 68.11
CA MET A 23 -5.08 7.56 68.14
C MET A 23 -5.50 9.03 67.98
N SER A 24 -6.77 9.38 68.17
CA SER A 24 -7.19 10.79 68.24
C SER A 24 -6.73 11.43 69.55
N ALA A 25 -6.63 12.76 69.59
CA ALA A 25 -6.28 13.49 70.81
C ALA A 25 -7.16 13.12 72.02
N ALA A 26 -8.47 12.94 71.81
CA ALA A 26 -9.39 12.48 72.85
C ALA A 26 -9.14 11.03 73.29
N ALA A 27 -8.73 10.15 72.38
CA ALA A 27 -8.36 8.77 72.72
C ALA A 27 -7.03 8.71 73.47
N LEU A 28 -6.07 9.55 73.09
CA LEU A 28 -4.78 9.72 73.79
C LEU A 28 -4.99 10.29 75.20
N ASP A 29 -5.85 11.30 75.35
CA ASP A 29 -6.25 11.83 76.66
C ASP A 29 -6.86 10.74 77.54
N LYS A 30 -7.82 9.97 77.01
CA LYS A 30 -8.43 8.85 77.74
C LYS A 30 -7.43 7.77 78.14
N LYS A 31 -6.44 7.48 77.29
CA LYS A 31 -5.44 6.42 77.51
C LYS A 31 -4.35 6.84 78.49
N LEU A 32 -3.89 8.09 78.41
CA LEU A 32 -2.74 8.60 79.17
C LEU A 32 -3.14 9.51 80.34
N GLY A 33 -4.43 9.84 80.47
CA GLY A 33 -4.95 10.75 81.48
C GLY A 33 -4.39 12.16 81.35
N LEU A 34 -4.24 12.68 80.12
CA LEU A 34 -3.48 13.91 79.85
C LEU A 34 -4.05 15.12 80.60
N LYS A 35 -5.38 15.30 80.61
CA LYS A 35 -6.03 16.38 81.38
C LYS A 35 -5.85 16.23 82.87
N HIS A 36 -5.92 15.00 83.38
CA HIS A 36 -5.72 14.76 84.81
C HIS A 36 -4.29 15.09 85.22
N ARG A 37 -3.30 14.61 84.45
CA ARG A 37 -1.88 14.91 84.66
C ARG A 37 -1.59 16.40 84.51
N ALA A 38 -2.20 17.07 83.53
CA ALA A 38 -2.09 18.52 83.36
C ALA A 38 -2.52 19.30 84.61
N ARG A 39 -3.61 18.88 85.27
CA ARG A 39 -4.12 19.51 86.51
C ARG A 39 -3.20 19.29 87.69
N GLU A 40 -2.68 18.07 87.85
CA GLU A 40 -1.73 17.75 88.92
C GLU A 40 -0.40 18.50 88.75
N ASP A 41 0.11 18.53 87.52
CA ASP A 41 1.34 19.25 87.18
C ASP A 41 1.15 20.76 87.35
N ALA A 42 0.01 21.32 86.94
CA ALA A 42 -0.32 22.74 87.14
C ALA A 42 -0.36 23.15 88.60
N ALA A 43 -0.96 22.34 89.48
CA ALA A 43 -1.01 22.60 90.91
C ALA A 43 0.40 22.64 91.55
N ARG A 44 1.37 21.94 90.94
CA ARG A 44 2.77 21.92 91.36
C ARG A 44 3.65 22.89 90.56
N ASN A 45 3.08 23.69 89.65
CA ASN A 45 3.80 24.53 88.69
C ASN A 45 4.91 23.77 87.93
N LEU A 46 4.59 22.54 87.51
CA LEU A 46 5.42 21.71 86.65
C LEU A 46 4.88 21.76 85.20
N PRO A 47 5.75 21.74 84.19
CA PRO A 47 7.19 22.04 84.23
C PRO A 47 7.47 23.46 84.72
N ARG A 48 8.66 23.70 85.28
CA ARG A 48 9.06 25.04 85.76
C ARG A 48 9.16 26.01 84.59
N HIS A 49 8.93 27.29 84.86
CA HIS A 49 8.93 28.36 83.84
C HIS A 49 10.23 28.49 83.01
N ASP A 50 11.36 28.04 83.57
CA ASP A 50 12.70 28.03 82.99
C ASP A 50 13.09 26.68 82.38
N SER A 51 12.16 25.71 82.33
CA SER A 51 12.38 24.41 81.72
C SER A 51 12.33 24.52 80.20
N ASP A 52 13.35 23.98 79.54
CA ASP A 52 13.38 23.80 78.08
C ASP A 52 13.02 22.35 77.67
N ASP A 53 12.94 21.44 78.64
CA ASP A 53 12.62 20.04 78.41
C ASP A 53 11.11 19.77 78.44
N LEU A 54 10.67 18.84 77.57
CA LEU A 54 9.29 18.36 77.52
C LEU A 54 8.89 17.66 78.82
N SER A 55 7.64 17.84 79.24
CA SER A 55 7.12 17.16 80.42
C SER A 55 6.99 15.64 80.20
N ALA A 56 6.96 14.88 81.30
CA ALA A 56 6.71 13.44 81.24
C ALA A 56 5.33 13.09 80.65
N ALA A 57 4.36 14.02 80.62
CA ALA A 57 3.07 13.82 79.97
C ALA A 57 3.14 14.09 78.47
N GLU A 58 3.91 15.10 78.06
CA GLU A 58 4.19 15.40 76.65
C GLU A 58 5.01 14.28 75.99
N LEU A 59 6.06 13.79 76.66
CA LEU A 59 6.86 12.65 76.22
C LEU A 59 6.01 11.38 76.07
N ALA A 60 5.10 11.11 77.03
CA ALA A 60 4.21 9.96 76.95
C ALA A 60 3.23 10.04 75.76
N ALA A 61 2.76 11.25 75.40
CA ALA A 61 1.93 11.46 74.22
C ALA A 61 2.71 11.21 72.92
N ILE A 62 3.97 11.68 72.85
CA ILE A 62 4.85 11.41 71.70
C ILE A 62 5.14 9.92 71.58
N GLU A 63 5.52 9.24 72.66
CA GLU A 63 5.87 7.81 72.66
C GLU A 63 4.67 6.93 72.27
N ALA A 64 3.47 7.26 72.74
CA ALA A 64 2.25 6.54 72.39
C ALA A 64 1.96 6.57 70.88
N VAL A 65 2.27 7.68 70.22
CA VAL A 65 2.12 7.86 68.77
C VAL A 65 3.33 7.30 68.01
N ALA A 66 4.54 7.42 68.57
CA ALA A 66 5.78 6.96 67.97
C ALA A 66 5.75 5.45 67.65
N GLY A 67 5.12 4.64 68.50
CA GLY A 67 4.95 3.20 68.25
C GLY A 67 4.12 2.87 67.00
N GLU A 68 3.03 3.62 66.76
CA GLU A 68 2.24 3.48 65.52
C GLU A 68 2.94 4.13 64.33
N ARG A 69 3.64 5.25 64.56
CA ARG A 69 4.41 5.93 63.51
C ARG A 69 5.54 5.04 62.99
N ALA A 70 6.25 4.34 63.86
CA ALA A 70 7.29 3.37 63.48
C ALA A 70 6.73 2.25 62.55
N LYS A 71 5.51 1.77 62.80
CA LYS A 71 4.85 0.78 61.91
C LYS A 71 4.56 1.36 60.53
N ILE A 72 4.12 2.62 60.46
CA ILE A 72 3.89 3.30 59.18
C ILE A 72 5.23 3.50 58.45
N ASP A 73 6.26 3.95 59.14
CA ASP A 73 7.57 4.18 58.55
C ASP A 73 8.18 2.86 58.01
N GLN A 74 8.02 1.75 58.73
CA GLN A 74 8.37 0.42 58.23
C GLN A 74 7.58 0.07 56.96
N ALA A 75 6.25 0.27 56.97
CA ALA A 75 5.42 0.02 55.79
C ALA A 75 5.78 0.93 54.59
N ARG A 76 6.27 2.14 54.84
CA ARG A 76 6.79 3.04 53.79
C ARG A 76 8.09 2.51 53.20
N ASN A 77 9.04 2.09 54.05
CA ASN A 77 10.32 1.52 53.61
C ASN A 77 10.09 0.24 52.79
N ASP A 78 9.17 -0.62 53.24
CA ASP A 78 8.78 -1.82 52.52
C ASP A 78 8.12 -1.46 51.17
N ALA A 79 7.20 -0.49 51.15
CA ALA A 79 6.55 -0.03 49.93
C ALA A 79 7.56 0.57 48.93
N LYS A 80 8.58 1.29 49.41
CA LYS A 80 9.67 1.82 48.59
C LYS A 80 10.52 0.70 48.00
N ALA A 81 10.97 -0.25 48.82
CA ALA A 81 11.75 -1.40 48.37
C ALA A 81 10.96 -2.27 47.36
N ASP A 82 9.66 -2.48 47.60
CA ASP A 82 8.76 -3.19 46.68
C ASP A 82 8.61 -2.46 45.35
N ALA A 83 8.42 -1.14 45.38
CA ALA A 83 8.33 -0.32 44.18
C ALA A 83 9.61 -0.42 43.35
N GLU A 84 10.78 -0.24 43.98
CA GLU A 84 12.06 -0.35 43.29
C GLU A 84 12.27 -1.75 42.68
N ARG A 85 12.00 -2.82 43.43
CA ARG A 85 12.09 -4.20 42.91
C ARG A 85 11.17 -4.41 41.71
N ARG A 86 9.91 -3.98 41.80
CA ARG A 86 8.93 -4.15 40.74
C ARG A 86 9.27 -3.34 39.50
N LEU A 87 9.74 -2.11 39.68
CA LEU A 87 10.19 -1.27 38.57
C LEU A 87 11.43 -1.84 37.88
N ARG A 88 12.36 -2.47 38.63
CA ARG A 88 13.52 -3.16 38.02
C ARG A 88 13.08 -4.34 37.17
N THR A 89 12.08 -5.10 37.61
CA THR A 89 11.55 -6.24 36.84
C THR A 89 10.76 -5.82 35.60
N LEU A 90 10.16 -4.64 35.61
CA LEU A 90 9.37 -4.08 34.50
C LEU A 90 10.18 -3.14 33.61
N ALA A 91 11.45 -2.91 33.93
CA ALA A 91 12.29 -2.00 33.18
C ALA A 91 12.37 -2.46 31.71
N PRO A 92 12.14 -1.56 30.73
CA PRO A 92 12.17 -1.93 29.33
C PRO A 92 13.50 -2.56 28.94
N THR A 93 13.43 -3.71 28.27
CA THR A 93 14.64 -4.41 27.84
C THR A 93 15.22 -3.68 26.62
N PRO A 94 16.55 -3.42 26.57
CA PRO A 94 17.17 -2.86 25.38
C PRO A 94 16.86 -3.74 24.17
N GLN A 95 16.17 -3.17 23.19
CA GLN A 95 15.94 -3.79 21.90
C GLN A 95 17.03 -3.30 20.95
N ASP A 96 17.55 -4.20 20.11
CA ASP A 96 18.35 -3.78 18.97
C ASP A 96 17.42 -3.13 17.94
N PHE A 97 17.71 -1.92 17.46
CA PHE A 97 16.98 -1.31 16.33
C PHE A 97 17.81 -1.27 15.06
N THR A 98 19.09 -1.64 15.14
CA THR A 98 20.04 -1.61 14.03
C THR A 98 19.97 -2.88 13.18
N GLY A 99 19.76 -4.05 13.80
CA GLY A 99 19.69 -5.34 13.10
C GLY A 99 18.68 -5.38 11.94
N PRO A 100 17.38 -5.07 12.14
CA PRO A 100 16.38 -5.13 11.08
C PRO A 100 16.71 -4.20 9.91
N ALA A 101 17.31 -3.04 10.20
CA ALA A 101 17.72 -2.09 9.19
C ALA A 101 18.92 -2.60 8.39
N LEU A 102 19.91 -3.19 9.07
CA LEU A 102 21.07 -3.79 8.41
C LEU A 102 20.67 -4.98 7.54
N ASP A 103 19.79 -5.85 8.04
CA ASP A 103 19.27 -7.01 7.32
C ASP A 103 18.50 -6.58 6.06
N ALA A 104 17.62 -5.58 6.18
CA ALA A 104 16.91 -5.02 5.04
C ALA A 104 17.84 -4.36 4.04
N ARG A 105 18.89 -3.66 4.49
CA ARG A 105 19.88 -3.05 3.61
C ARG A 105 20.67 -4.12 2.82
N LEU A 106 21.03 -5.22 3.46
CA LEU A 106 21.71 -6.34 2.80
C LEU A 106 20.78 -7.01 1.78
N ALA A 107 19.54 -7.32 2.17
CA ALA A 107 18.55 -7.93 1.31
C ALA A 107 18.22 -7.02 0.11
N LEU A 108 18.05 -5.71 0.32
CA LEU A 108 17.84 -4.73 -0.74
C LEU A 108 19.00 -4.75 -1.76
N LYS A 109 20.25 -4.76 -1.29
CA LYS A 109 21.41 -4.85 -2.19
C LYS A 109 21.45 -6.15 -2.97
N GLN A 110 21.08 -7.27 -2.35
CA GLN A 110 21.01 -8.57 -3.02
C GLN A 110 19.91 -8.58 -4.08
N THR A 111 18.72 -8.09 -3.76
CA THR A 111 17.59 -7.97 -4.70
C THR A 111 17.95 -7.06 -5.87
N ALA A 112 18.52 -5.89 -5.59
CA ALA A 112 18.98 -4.98 -6.64
C ALA A 112 20.05 -5.61 -7.54
N GLY A 113 21.00 -6.36 -6.95
CA GLY A 113 22.03 -7.07 -7.71
C GLY A 113 21.45 -8.17 -8.61
N ARG A 114 20.45 -8.92 -8.13
CA ARG A 114 19.73 -9.93 -8.93
C ARG A 114 18.95 -9.30 -10.08
N LEU A 115 18.24 -8.21 -9.82
CA LEU A 115 17.41 -7.52 -10.80
C LEU A 115 18.20 -6.75 -11.85
N ALA A 116 19.45 -6.36 -11.56
CA ALA A 116 20.23 -5.50 -12.44
C ALA A 116 20.36 -6.03 -13.87
N HIS A 117 20.65 -7.32 -14.04
CA HIS A 117 20.83 -7.91 -15.37
C HIS A 117 19.53 -7.87 -16.19
N ASP A 118 18.44 -8.39 -15.61
CA ASP A 118 17.14 -8.46 -16.28
C ASP A 118 16.57 -7.05 -16.55
N TRP A 119 16.85 -6.09 -15.66
CA TRP A 119 16.44 -4.69 -15.83
C TRP A 119 17.15 -4.02 -17.01
N THR A 120 18.47 -4.21 -17.12
CA THR A 120 19.24 -3.73 -18.27
C THR A 120 18.76 -4.39 -19.55
N GLU A 121 18.61 -5.72 -19.58
CA GLU A 121 18.17 -6.44 -20.77
C GLU A 121 16.76 -6.01 -21.23
N ALA A 122 15.80 -5.88 -20.30
CA ALA A 122 14.46 -5.41 -20.63
C ALA A 122 14.46 -3.97 -21.17
N THR A 123 15.32 -3.10 -20.62
CA THR A 123 15.45 -1.72 -21.07
C THR A 123 16.10 -1.62 -22.46
N GLU A 124 17.14 -2.41 -22.71
CA GLU A 124 17.80 -2.52 -24.01
C GLU A 124 16.82 -3.01 -25.07
N ARG A 125 16.06 -4.07 -24.79
CA ARG A 125 15.04 -4.60 -25.72
C ARG A 125 13.97 -3.56 -26.05
N ALA A 126 13.47 -2.83 -25.06
CA ALA A 126 12.48 -1.78 -25.28
C ALA A 126 13.05 -0.60 -26.09
N THR A 127 14.30 -0.20 -25.79
CA THR A 127 14.99 0.89 -26.50
C THR A 127 15.31 0.50 -27.94
N GLN A 128 15.79 -0.72 -28.16
CA GLN A 128 16.02 -1.28 -29.48
C GLN A 128 14.71 -1.37 -30.27
N GLY A 129 13.64 -1.91 -29.69
CA GLY A 129 12.33 -2.02 -30.36
C GLY A 129 11.78 -0.65 -30.80
N ARG A 130 11.91 0.38 -29.95
CA ARG A 130 11.56 1.76 -30.30
C ARG A 130 12.47 2.32 -31.40
N GLY A 131 13.78 2.11 -31.27
CA GLY A 131 14.77 2.53 -32.25
C GLY A 131 14.53 1.93 -33.64
N ASP A 132 14.23 0.64 -33.70
CA ASP A 132 13.90 -0.10 -34.92
C ASP A 132 12.61 0.43 -35.55
N LEU A 133 11.57 0.70 -34.75
CA LEU A 133 10.32 1.30 -35.21
C LEU A 133 10.55 2.71 -35.80
N ASP A 134 11.34 3.54 -35.13
CA ASP A 134 11.63 4.91 -35.60
C ASP A 134 12.54 4.92 -36.82
N ALA A 135 13.51 4.00 -36.89
CA ALA A 135 14.30 3.78 -38.10
C ALA A 135 13.41 3.32 -39.26
N PHE A 136 12.49 2.38 -39.02
CA PHE A 136 11.52 1.92 -40.01
C PHE A 136 10.62 3.06 -40.49
N LYS A 137 10.08 3.89 -39.58
CA LYS A 137 9.24 5.04 -39.94
C LYS A 137 10.00 6.07 -40.75
N ARG A 138 11.26 6.36 -40.41
CA ARG A 138 12.12 7.29 -41.18
C ARG A 138 12.45 6.75 -42.56
N ALA A 139 12.84 5.48 -42.66
CA ALA A 139 13.20 4.84 -43.93
C ALA A 139 12.01 4.74 -44.91
N ASN A 140 10.78 4.76 -44.39
CA ASN A 140 9.55 4.59 -45.16
C ASN A 140 8.64 5.83 -45.16
N GLU A 141 9.14 6.98 -44.67
CA GLU A 141 8.43 8.27 -44.63
C GLU A 141 7.07 8.24 -43.90
N LEU A 142 6.92 7.36 -42.91
CA LEU A 142 5.68 7.16 -42.17
C LEU A 142 5.58 8.13 -40.98
N ARG A 143 4.64 9.09 -41.07
CA ARG A 143 4.37 10.07 -40.00
C ARG A 143 3.16 9.72 -39.12
N ARG A 144 2.29 8.84 -39.58
CA ARG A 144 1.09 8.39 -38.87
C ARG A 144 1.40 7.29 -37.86
N ALA A 145 0.46 7.03 -36.95
CA ALA A 145 0.47 5.83 -36.13
C ALA A 145 0.02 4.60 -36.93
N ALA A 146 0.37 3.40 -36.44
CA ALA A 146 -0.13 2.14 -36.99
C ALA A 146 -1.65 2.03 -36.78
N VAL A 147 -2.34 1.60 -37.82
CA VAL A 147 -3.80 1.47 -37.84
C VAL A 147 -4.14 -0.01 -37.86
N TYR A 148 -4.96 -0.42 -36.89
CA TYR A 148 -5.36 -1.81 -36.74
C TYR A 148 -6.87 -1.97 -36.93
N PRO A 149 -7.34 -3.06 -37.56
CA PRO A 149 -8.75 -3.39 -37.58
C PRO A 149 -9.23 -3.74 -36.16
N LYS A 150 -10.44 -3.30 -35.81
CA LYS A 150 -11.04 -3.61 -34.49
C LYS A 150 -11.21 -5.11 -34.24
N SER A 151 -11.42 -5.89 -35.30
CA SER A 151 -11.60 -7.34 -35.23
C SER A 151 -11.28 -7.96 -36.58
N THR A 152 -10.32 -8.89 -36.62
CA THR A 152 -10.01 -9.69 -37.81
C THR A 152 -11.13 -10.69 -38.11
N LEU A 153 -11.80 -11.21 -37.08
CA LEU A 153 -12.95 -12.12 -37.22
C LEU A 153 -14.11 -11.45 -37.96
N LEU A 154 -14.40 -10.17 -37.64
CA LEU A 154 -15.42 -9.41 -38.36
C LEU A 154 -15.08 -9.27 -39.86
N GLN A 155 -13.81 -9.07 -40.18
CA GLN A 155 -13.37 -8.85 -41.56
C GLN A 155 -13.38 -10.17 -42.35
N SER A 156 -12.96 -11.28 -41.74
CA SER A 156 -13.14 -12.62 -42.30
C SER A 156 -14.61 -12.97 -42.49
N GLY A 157 -15.48 -12.62 -41.52
CA GLY A 157 -16.92 -12.81 -41.62
C GLY A 157 -17.53 -12.03 -42.78
N LEU A 158 -17.12 -10.78 -42.98
CA LEU A 158 -17.57 -9.96 -44.12
C LEU A 158 -17.13 -10.53 -45.47
N LEU A 159 -15.89 -11.05 -45.58
CA LEU A 159 -15.42 -11.75 -46.79
C LEU A 159 -16.22 -13.02 -47.05
N PHE A 160 -16.50 -13.80 -46.00
CA PHE A 160 -17.32 -15.00 -46.09
C PHE A 160 -18.76 -14.67 -46.53
N CYS A 161 -19.37 -13.63 -45.95
CA CYS A 161 -20.69 -13.16 -46.37
C CYS A 161 -20.70 -12.68 -47.83
N ALA A 162 -19.65 -12.00 -48.29
CA ALA A 162 -19.51 -11.60 -49.69
C ALA A 162 -19.42 -12.82 -50.62
N ALA A 163 -18.66 -13.85 -50.24
CA ALA A 163 -18.57 -15.10 -50.98
C ALA A 163 -19.93 -15.82 -51.04
N VAL A 164 -20.63 -15.93 -49.91
CA VAL A 164 -21.96 -16.54 -49.86
C VAL A 164 -22.95 -15.75 -50.71
N PHE A 165 -22.92 -14.42 -50.63
CA PHE A 165 -23.77 -13.54 -51.44
C PHE A 165 -23.54 -13.76 -52.94
N GLU A 166 -22.28 -13.74 -53.38
CA GLU A 166 -21.92 -14.01 -54.78
C GLU A 166 -22.35 -15.42 -55.21
N ALA A 167 -22.11 -16.43 -54.38
CA ALA A 167 -22.46 -17.81 -54.67
C ALA A 167 -23.97 -18.02 -54.78
N LEU A 168 -24.78 -17.37 -53.95
CA LEU A 168 -26.25 -17.47 -54.00
C LEU A 168 -26.81 -16.87 -55.28
N PHE A 169 -26.37 -15.66 -55.63
CA PHE A 169 -26.81 -14.99 -56.87
C PHE A 169 -26.30 -15.74 -58.11
N SER A 170 -25.06 -16.21 -58.08
CA SER A 170 -24.50 -16.99 -59.18
C SER A 170 -25.21 -18.33 -59.33
N ALA A 171 -25.47 -19.05 -58.25
CA ALA A 171 -26.22 -20.31 -58.26
C ALA A 171 -27.63 -20.15 -58.82
N ALA A 172 -28.32 -19.05 -58.47
CA ALA A 172 -29.64 -18.75 -59.02
C ALA A 172 -29.60 -18.58 -60.54
N LEU A 173 -28.59 -17.87 -61.07
CA LEU A 173 -28.41 -17.67 -62.51
C LEU A 173 -27.95 -18.94 -63.24
N PHE A 174 -27.18 -19.83 -62.60
CA PHE A 174 -26.82 -21.14 -63.17
C PHE A 174 -27.96 -22.17 -63.12
N ALA A 175 -28.84 -22.08 -62.12
CA ALA A 175 -29.91 -23.05 -61.91
C ALA A 175 -31.05 -22.95 -62.94
N GLU A 176 -31.21 -21.80 -63.60
CA GLU A 176 -32.14 -21.63 -64.72
C GLU A 176 -31.71 -22.43 -65.96
N ASP A 177 -30.40 -22.69 -66.10
CA ASP A 177 -29.77 -23.20 -67.33
C ASP A 177 -29.16 -24.62 -67.19
N ASP A 178 -29.13 -25.24 -66.00
CA ASP A 178 -28.50 -26.55 -65.75
C ASP A 178 -29.52 -27.72 -65.66
N ALA A 179 -29.28 -28.78 -66.44
CA ALA A 179 -30.06 -30.03 -66.42
C ALA A 179 -29.96 -30.81 -65.08
N ARG A 180 -28.94 -30.53 -64.25
CA ARG A 180 -28.79 -31.08 -62.89
C ARG A 180 -29.51 -30.26 -61.79
N GLY A 181 -30.21 -29.18 -62.18
CA GLY A 181 -30.98 -28.33 -61.29
C GLY A 181 -30.13 -27.57 -60.27
N LEU A 182 -30.79 -27.09 -59.21
CA LEU A 182 -30.22 -26.18 -58.19
C LEU A 182 -28.92 -26.69 -57.54
N LEU A 183 -28.70 -28.01 -57.45
CA LEU A 183 -27.56 -28.61 -56.76
C LEU A 183 -26.26 -28.51 -57.57
N GLY A 184 -26.31 -28.67 -58.91
CA GLY A 184 -25.14 -28.59 -59.78
C GLY A 184 -24.61 -27.15 -59.94
N GLY A 185 -25.53 -26.20 -60.14
CA GLY A 185 -25.24 -24.78 -60.16
C GLY A 185 -24.68 -24.26 -58.84
N ALA A 186 -25.19 -24.75 -57.70
CA ALA A 186 -24.71 -24.34 -56.38
C ALA A 186 -23.25 -24.72 -56.10
N ILE A 187 -22.83 -25.96 -56.42
CA ILE A 187 -21.45 -26.41 -56.18
C ILE A 187 -20.45 -25.58 -57.02
N THR A 188 -20.79 -25.33 -58.28
CA THR A 188 -19.96 -24.55 -59.20
C THR A 188 -19.89 -23.08 -58.78
N ALA A 189 -21.02 -22.50 -58.37
CA ALA A 189 -21.10 -21.11 -57.88
C ALA A 189 -20.30 -20.88 -56.60
N ILE A 190 -20.32 -21.84 -55.66
CA ILE A 190 -19.52 -21.77 -54.42
C ILE A 190 -18.02 -21.78 -54.75
N GLY A 191 -17.59 -22.68 -55.64
CA GLY A 191 -16.19 -22.77 -56.05
C GLY A 191 -15.67 -21.50 -56.74
N LEU A 192 -16.43 -20.98 -57.70
CA LEU A 192 -16.09 -19.76 -58.43
C LEU A 192 -16.08 -18.53 -57.52
N SER A 193 -17.09 -18.36 -56.67
CA SER A 193 -17.17 -17.27 -55.69
C SER A 193 -16.04 -17.32 -54.67
N GLY A 194 -15.75 -18.50 -54.11
CA GLY A 194 -14.65 -18.67 -53.16
C GLY A 194 -13.30 -18.32 -53.78
N ALA A 195 -13.05 -18.73 -55.03
CA ALA A 195 -11.87 -18.36 -55.78
C ALA A 195 -11.83 -16.84 -56.07
N ASN A 196 -12.94 -16.24 -56.49
CA ASN A 196 -13.02 -14.81 -56.80
C ASN A 196 -12.73 -13.92 -55.56
N VAL A 197 -13.35 -14.24 -54.42
CA VAL A 197 -13.08 -13.55 -53.14
C VAL A 197 -11.64 -13.75 -52.68
N THR A 198 -11.08 -14.95 -52.86
CA THR A 198 -9.66 -15.22 -52.51
C THR A 198 -8.72 -14.40 -53.38
N LEU A 199 -8.95 -14.34 -54.69
CA LEU A 199 -8.17 -13.53 -55.63
C LEU A 199 -8.30 -12.04 -55.31
N GLY A 200 -9.50 -11.57 -54.96
CA GLY A 200 -9.73 -10.20 -54.51
C GLY A 200 -8.95 -9.90 -53.24
N TYR A 201 -9.08 -10.74 -52.21
CA TYR A 201 -8.32 -10.62 -50.97
C TYR A 201 -6.81 -10.55 -51.21
N LEU A 202 -6.25 -11.47 -52.01
CA LEU A 202 -4.83 -11.48 -52.35
C LEU A 202 -4.41 -10.24 -53.14
N ALA A 203 -5.27 -9.74 -54.04
CA ALA A 203 -5.00 -8.51 -54.80
C ALA A 203 -4.91 -7.30 -53.86
N GLY A 204 -5.76 -7.25 -52.84
CA GLY A 204 -5.68 -6.26 -51.78
C GLY A 204 -4.42 -6.41 -50.92
N PHE A 205 -4.18 -7.62 -50.42
CA PHE A 205 -3.17 -7.91 -49.42
C PHE A 205 -1.73 -7.89 -49.97
N LEU A 206 -1.50 -8.46 -51.15
CA LEU A 206 -0.18 -8.51 -51.82
C LEU A 206 -0.01 -7.40 -52.86
N GLY A 207 -1.09 -6.97 -53.51
CA GLY A 207 -1.04 -5.95 -54.54
C GLY A 207 -1.13 -4.54 -53.97
N LEU A 208 -2.34 -4.13 -53.55
CA LEU A 208 -2.62 -2.77 -53.09
C LEU A 208 -1.75 -2.36 -51.89
N ARG A 209 -1.47 -3.27 -50.95
CA ARG A 209 -0.63 -2.99 -49.78
C ARG A 209 0.81 -2.63 -50.19
N TYR A 210 1.42 -3.42 -51.07
CA TYR A 210 2.80 -3.19 -51.52
C TYR A 210 2.90 -2.04 -52.52
N LEU A 211 1.81 -1.68 -53.20
CA LEU A 211 1.73 -0.49 -54.06
C LEU A 211 1.93 0.82 -53.29
N GLN A 212 1.66 0.82 -51.98
CA GLN A 212 1.89 1.97 -51.08
C GLN A 212 3.35 2.12 -50.64
N HIS A 213 4.23 1.16 -50.98
CA HIS A 213 5.62 1.20 -50.54
C HIS A 213 6.39 2.36 -51.21
N VAL A 214 7.26 3.04 -50.46
CA VAL A 214 8.06 4.19 -50.96
C VAL A 214 9.12 3.76 -51.97
N LYS A 215 9.83 2.65 -51.69
CA LYS A 215 10.79 2.03 -52.60
C LYS A 215 10.14 1.52 -53.89
N LEU A 216 10.57 2.09 -55.03
CA LEU A 216 10.13 1.73 -56.38
C LEU A 216 10.15 0.23 -56.72
N PRO A 217 11.18 -0.57 -56.42
CA PRO A 217 11.16 -1.99 -56.80
C PRO A 217 10.07 -2.79 -56.07
N ILE A 218 9.80 -2.45 -54.80
CA ILE A 218 8.77 -3.10 -54.00
C ILE A 218 7.39 -2.67 -54.51
N LYS A 219 7.23 -1.37 -54.79
CA LYS A 219 6.03 -0.82 -55.41
C LYS A 219 5.72 -1.45 -56.76
N ALA A 220 6.73 -1.66 -57.61
CA ALA A 220 6.58 -2.32 -58.91
C ALA A 220 6.16 -3.79 -58.76
N THR A 221 6.71 -4.49 -57.77
CA THR A 221 6.31 -5.87 -57.45
C THR A 221 4.84 -5.93 -56.98
N GLY A 222 4.42 -4.99 -56.12
CA GLY A 222 3.02 -4.85 -55.72
C GLY A 222 2.09 -4.53 -56.90
N ALA A 223 2.51 -3.63 -57.80
CA ALA A 223 1.77 -3.30 -59.01
C ALA A 223 1.61 -4.52 -59.95
N LEU A 224 2.68 -5.29 -60.14
CA LEU A 224 2.68 -6.51 -60.94
C LEU A 224 1.78 -7.58 -60.31
N ALA A 225 1.88 -7.80 -59.00
CA ALA A 225 1.02 -8.74 -58.27
C ALA A 225 -0.46 -8.33 -58.38
N PHE A 226 -0.77 -7.04 -58.21
CA PHE A 226 -2.12 -6.52 -58.38
C PHE A 226 -2.64 -6.78 -59.81
N ALA A 227 -1.87 -6.40 -60.84
CA ALA A 227 -2.25 -6.60 -62.24
C ALA A 227 -2.46 -8.08 -62.59
N ALA A 228 -1.57 -8.96 -62.13
CA ALA A 228 -1.69 -10.40 -62.35
C ALA A 228 -2.93 -10.99 -61.69
N LEU A 229 -3.23 -10.59 -60.44
CA LEU A 229 -4.40 -11.08 -59.69
C LEU A 229 -5.71 -10.52 -60.25
N THR A 230 -5.74 -9.25 -60.69
CA THR A 230 -6.88 -8.66 -61.41
C THR A 230 -7.10 -9.36 -62.74
N PHE A 231 -6.04 -9.65 -63.50
CA PHE A 231 -6.15 -10.38 -64.75
C PHE A 231 -6.71 -11.78 -64.52
N LEU A 232 -6.20 -12.51 -63.52
CA LEU A 232 -6.69 -13.84 -63.18
C LEU A 232 -8.16 -13.83 -62.72
N ALA A 233 -8.55 -12.84 -61.92
CA ALA A 233 -9.94 -12.67 -61.51
C ALA A 233 -10.86 -12.31 -62.68
N LEU A 234 -10.41 -11.45 -63.61
CA LEU A 234 -11.16 -11.16 -64.82
C LEU A 234 -11.34 -12.41 -65.67
N MET A 235 -10.28 -13.21 -65.86
CA MET A 235 -10.36 -14.49 -66.58
C MET A 235 -11.32 -15.46 -65.90
N LEU A 236 -11.31 -15.54 -64.57
CA LEU A 236 -12.24 -16.38 -63.80
C LEU A 236 -13.71 -15.96 -64.01
N ASN A 237 -13.99 -14.65 -63.96
CA ASN A 237 -15.34 -14.12 -64.13
C ASN A 237 -15.83 -14.26 -65.58
N LEU A 238 -14.95 -14.07 -66.57
CA LEU A 238 -15.27 -14.31 -67.98
C LEU A 238 -15.52 -15.78 -68.26
N PHE A 239 -14.70 -16.68 -67.68
CA PHE A 239 -14.93 -18.12 -67.74
C PHE A 239 -16.29 -18.50 -67.13
N ALA A 240 -16.65 -17.94 -65.98
CA ALA A 240 -17.94 -18.19 -65.35
C ALA A 240 -19.12 -17.75 -66.24
N ALA A 241 -19.01 -16.58 -66.88
CA ALA A 241 -20.01 -16.05 -67.79
C ALA A 241 -20.18 -16.91 -69.05
N ASP A 242 -19.07 -17.26 -69.70
CA ASP A 242 -19.06 -18.10 -70.90
C ASP A 242 -19.55 -19.52 -70.62
N TRP A 243 -19.13 -20.10 -69.48
CA TRP A 243 -19.63 -21.41 -69.02
C TRP A 243 -21.15 -21.41 -68.85
N ARG A 244 -21.74 -20.32 -68.35
CA ARG A 244 -23.19 -20.17 -68.26
C ARG A 244 -23.85 -20.13 -69.64
N ASP A 245 -23.35 -19.30 -70.56
CA ASP A 245 -23.92 -19.16 -71.90
C ASP A 245 -23.86 -20.49 -72.68
N GLN A 246 -22.78 -21.26 -72.52
CA GLN A 246 -22.69 -22.62 -73.08
C GLN A 246 -23.71 -23.59 -72.47
N LEU A 247 -23.95 -23.53 -71.15
CA LEU A 247 -24.98 -24.33 -70.49
C LEU A 247 -26.38 -23.95 -70.98
N ALA A 248 -26.68 -22.65 -71.08
CA ALA A 248 -27.94 -22.14 -71.60
C ALA A 248 -28.18 -22.57 -73.05
N ALA A 249 -27.15 -22.50 -73.91
CA ALA A 249 -27.21 -22.97 -75.28
C ALA A 249 -27.44 -24.49 -75.37
N ALA A 250 -26.80 -25.28 -74.51
CA ALA A 250 -26.98 -26.72 -74.41
C ALA A 250 -28.36 -27.12 -73.87
N ALA A 251 -28.96 -26.32 -72.99
CA ALA A 251 -30.31 -26.50 -72.48
C ALA A 251 -31.39 -26.13 -73.53
N GLY A 252 -31.09 -25.16 -74.41
CA GLY A 252 -32.02 -24.62 -75.40
C GLY A 252 -32.00 -25.21 -76.82
N ARG A 253 -30.97 -25.98 -77.23
CA ARG A 253 -30.90 -26.59 -78.57
C ARG A 253 -30.44 -28.06 -78.56
N GLN A 254 -31.22 -28.87 -79.29
CA GLN A 254 -30.85 -30.19 -79.79
C GLN A 254 -29.50 -30.11 -80.52
N ILE A 255 -28.56 -30.92 -80.05
CA ILE A 255 -27.13 -30.93 -80.40
C ILE A 255 -26.93 -30.89 -81.92
N ASP A 256 -26.32 -29.81 -82.43
CA ASP A 256 -25.65 -29.81 -83.73
C ASP A 256 -24.15 -29.55 -83.49
N LEU A 257 -23.39 -30.64 -83.52
CA LEU A 257 -21.93 -30.67 -83.32
C LEU A 257 -21.27 -30.19 -84.61
N GLY A 258 -21.10 -28.88 -84.76
CA GLY A 258 -20.55 -28.31 -85.98
C GLY A 258 -20.05 -26.88 -85.85
N ALA A 259 -19.22 -26.56 -84.85
CA ALA A 259 -18.36 -25.39 -84.89
C ALA A 259 -17.18 -25.56 -83.91
N ASP A 260 -16.00 -25.17 -84.35
CA ASP A 260 -14.71 -25.36 -83.70
C ASP A 260 -14.70 -25.06 -82.19
N ALA A 261 -14.49 -26.11 -81.39
CA ALA A 261 -14.19 -26.01 -79.97
C ALA A 261 -12.74 -25.54 -79.74
N SER A 262 -12.45 -24.31 -80.14
CA SER A 262 -11.15 -23.66 -79.91
C SER A 262 -11.31 -22.50 -78.93
N PHE A 263 -10.52 -22.56 -77.86
CA PHE A 263 -10.54 -21.63 -76.73
C PHE A 263 -9.98 -20.27 -77.18
N HIS A 264 -10.84 -19.40 -77.73
CA HIS A 264 -10.41 -18.07 -78.16
C HIS A 264 -10.64 -17.05 -77.04
N LEU A 265 -9.56 -16.46 -76.53
CA LEU A 265 -9.61 -15.34 -75.56
C LEU A 265 -10.54 -14.20 -76.00
N TRP A 266 -10.69 -14.00 -77.32
CA TRP A 266 -11.54 -12.98 -77.92
C TRP A 266 -13.03 -13.34 -77.95
N SER A 267 -13.40 -14.62 -77.85
CA SER A 267 -14.80 -15.08 -77.72
C SER A 267 -15.38 -14.72 -76.36
N LEU A 268 -14.54 -14.70 -75.31
CA LEU A 268 -14.94 -14.36 -73.94
C LEU A 268 -15.42 -12.91 -73.78
N LEU A 269 -15.11 -12.02 -74.72
CA LEU A 269 -15.52 -10.61 -74.70
C LEU A 269 -16.87 -10.36 -75.39
N GLN A 270 -17.42 -11.35 -76.09
CA GLN A 270 -18.70 -11.27 -76.81
C GLN A 270 -19.85 -11.76 -75.92
N LEU A 271 -20.09 -11.08 -74.78
CA LEU A 271 -21.24 -11.40 -73.93
C LEU A 271 -22.53 -10.92 -74.61
N GLU A 272 -23.31 -11.84 -75.17
CA GLU A 272 -24.60 -11.52 -75.83
C GLU A 272 -25.78 -11.52 -74.84
N SER A 273 -25.66 -12.23 -73.70
CA SER A 273 -26.74 -12.36 -72.73
C SER A 273 -26.67 -11.34 -71.58
N PRO A 274 -27.79 -10.65 -71.23
CA PRO A 274 -27.87 -9.76 -70.08
C PRO A 274 -27.52 -10.43 -68.73
N GLN A 275 -27.82 -11.72 -68.56
CA GLN A 275 -27.56 -12.45 -67.30
C GLN A 275 -26.05 -12.69 -67.09
N SER A 276 -25.31 -12.98 -68.16
CA SER A 276 -23.85 -13.12 -68.13
C SER A 276 -23.15 -11.81 -67.79
N ILE A 277 -23.69 -10.68 -68.27
CA ILE A 277 -23.19 -9.33 -67.91
C ILE A 277 -23.42 -9.06 -66.41
N ILE A 278 -24.58 -9.46 -65.87
CA ILE A 278 -24.88 -9.33 -64.44
C ILE A 278 -23.92 -10.17 -63.59
N LEU A 279 -23.61 -11.41 -63.99
CA LEU A 279 -22.62 -12.25 -63.31
C LEU A 279 -21.24 -11.60 -63.28
N LEU A 280 -20.77 -11.09 -64.43
CA LEU A 280 -19.49 -10.40 -64.54
C LEU A 280 -19.44 -9.15 -63.62
N MET A 281 -20.51 -8.35 -63.60
CA MET A 281 -20.60 -7.16 -62.75
C MET A 281 -20.66 -7.51 -61.26
N LEU A 282 -21.42 -8.54 -60.90
CA LEU A 282 -21.51 -9.05 -59.52
C LEU A 282 -20.14 -9.52 -59.03
N GLY A 283 -19.47 -10.37 -59.80
CA GLY A 283 -18.17 -10.90 -59.44
C GLY A 283 -17.07 -9.84 -59.44
N ALA A 284 -17.10 -8.87 -60.36
CA ALA A 284 -16.23 -7.70 -60.29
C ALA A 284 -16.47 -6.87 -59.01
N GLY A 285 -17.74 -6.66 -58.62
CA GLY A 285 -18.09 -5.93 -57.40
C GLY A 285 -17.61 -6.63 -56.12
N VAL A 286 -17.80 -7.95 -56.04
CA VAL A 286 -17.35 -8.76 -54.90
C VAL A 286 -15.82 -8.85 -54.86
N TRP A 287 -15.16 -8.94 -56.01
CA TRP A 287 -13.70 -8.88 -56.11
C TRP A 287 -13.16 -7.53 -55.61
N VAL A 288 -13.73 -6.40 -56.04
CA VAL A 288 -13.34 -5.06 -55.57
C VAL A 288 -13.54 -4.96 -54.06
N PHE A 289 -14.69 -5.41 -53.54
CA PHE A 289 -14.95 -5.43 -52.11
C PHE A 289 -13.90 -6.26 -51.35
N ALA A 290 -13.59 -7.47 -51.83
CA ALA A 290 -12.60 -8.34 -51.24
C ALA A 290 -11.18 -7.74 -51.29
N ALA A 291 -10.83 -7.03 -52.37
CA ALA A 291 -9.55 -6.31 -52.51
C ALA A 291 -9.43 -5.14 -51.53
N LEU A 292 -10.49 -4.34 -51.35
CA LEU A 292 -10.50 -3.28 -50.33
C LEU A 292 -10.34 -3.86 -48.92
N LYS A 293 -10.96 -5.01 -48.66
CA LYS A 293 -10.83 -5.72 -47.37
C LYS A 293 -9.46 -6.35 -47.17
N GLY A 294 -8.85 -6.93 -48.20
CA GLY A 294 -7.48 -7.45 -48.14
C GLY A 294 -6.43 -6.37 -47.88
N TYR A 295 -6.67 -5.15 -48.39
CA TYR A 295 -5.76 -4.01 -48.24
C TYR A 295 -5.62 -3.51 -46.78
N SER A 296 -6.73 -3.28 -46.07
CA SER A 296 -6.71 -2.64 -44.74
C SER A 296 -7.46 -3.41 -43.64
N GLY A 297 -8.04 -4.57 -43.96
CA GLY A 297 -8.92 -5.29 -43.05
C GLY A 297 -8.19 -6.18 -42.04
N PHE A 298 -6.92 -6.53 -42.26
CA PHE A 298 -6.24 -7.55 -41.45
C PHE A 298 -5.03 -7.05 -40.68
N ASP A 299 -4.41 -5.98 -41.15
CA ASP A 299 -3.24 -5.37 -40.54
C ASP A 299 -3.06 -3.97 -41.17
N ASP A 300 -2.03 -3.24 -40.75
CA ASP A 300 -1.76 -1.89 -41.25
C ASP A 300 -1.62 -1.87 -42.79
N PRO A 301 -2.19 -0.86 -43.48
CA PRO A 301 -2.09 -0.77 -44.94
C PRO A 301 -0.66 -0.63 -45.50
N TYR A 302 0.32 -0.30 -44.66
CA TYR A 302 1.73 -0.31 -45.03
C TYR A 302 2.36 -1.66 -44.64
N PRO A 303 3.07 -2.33 -45.57
CA PRO A 303 3.73 -3.62 -45.29
C PRO A 303 4.66 -3.53 -44.07
N ASP A 304 4.65 -4.57 -43.23
CA ASP A 304 5.46 -4.74 -42.02
C ASP A 304 5.30 -3.70 -40.89
N TYR A 305 4.59 -2.58 -41.11
CA TYR A 305 4.48 -1.53 -40.10
C TYR A 305 3.78 -2.01 -38.82
N GLY A 306 2.66 -2.73 -38.96
CA GLY A 306 1.94 -3.29 -37.82
C GLY A 306 2.69 -4.38 -37.06
N LYS A 307 3.68 -5.03 -37.67
CA LYS A 307 4.56 -5.99 -36.98
C LYS A 307 5.60 -5.26 -36.13
N MET A 308 6.26 -4.24 -36.72
CA MET A 308 7.27 -3.44 -36.02
C MET A 308 6.67 -2.66 -34.85
N ASP A 309 5.49 -2.06 -35.04
CA ASP A 309 4.81 -1.31 -33.98
C ASP A 309 4.36 -2.23 -32.83
N ARG A 310 3.86 -3.44 -33.11
CA ARG A 310 3.56 -4.44 -32.07
C ARG A 310 4.81 -4.88 -31.32
N ALA A 311 5.89 -5.24 -32.02
CA ALA A 311 7.13 -5.65 -31.37
C ALA A 311 7.69 -4.57 -30.44
N ALA A 312 7.62 -3.29 -30.84
CA ALA A 312 8.04 -2.17 -30.01
C ALA A 312 7.11 -1.93 -28.81
N ARG A 313 5.80 -2.11 -28.97
CA ARG A 313 4.82 -2.02 -27.88
C ARG A 313 4.98 -3.16 -26.89
N ASP A 314 5.03 -4.40 -27.36
CA ASP A 314 5.21 -5.60 -26.54
C ASP A 314 6.50 -5.50 -25.70
N ALA A 315 7.61 -5.02 -26.28
CA ALA A 315 8.84 -4.79 -25.55
C ALA A 315 8.72 -3.67 -24.49
N GLY A 316 7.97 -2.61 -24.80
CA GLY A 316 7.68 -1.52 -23.86
C GLY A 316 6.78 -1.94 -22.71
N ASP A 317 5.74 -2.72 -23.00
CA ASP A 317 4.79 -3.26 -22.02
C ASP A 317 5.51 -4.26 -21.11
N HIS A 318 6.33 -5.17 -21.67
CA HIS A 318 7.18 -6.07 -20.89
C HIS A 318 8.12 -5.34 -19.93
N LEU A 319 8.76 -4.24 -20.38
CA LEU A 319 9.59 -3.42 -19.50
C LEU A 319 8.76 -2.76 -18.39
N SER A 320 7.57 -2.26 -18.71
CA SER A 320 6.67 -1.64 -17.73
C SER A 320 6.24 -2.63 -16.65
N ASP A 321 5.81 -3.82 -17.07
CA ASP A 321 5.38 -4.90 -16.16
C ASP A 321 6.53 -5.37 -15.29
N PHE A 322 7.71 -5.58 -15.88
CA PHE A 322 8.92 -5.95 -15.15
C PHE A 322 9.29 -4.89 -14.10
N ARG A 323 9.26 -3.60 -14.45
CA ARG A 323 9.56 -2.51 -13.51
C ARG A 323 8.57 -2.47 -12.34
N ALA A 324 7.30 -2.74 -12.60
CA ALA A 324 6.27 -2.79 -11.55
C ALA A 324 6.53 -3.94 -10.57
N GLU A 325 6.85 -5.13 -11.09
CA GLU A 325 7.18 -6.31 -10.26
C GLU A 325 8.49 -6.10 -9.49
N ALA A 326 9.55 -5.66 -10.16
CA ALA A 326 10.85 -5.37 -9.57
C ALA A 326 10.77 -4.32 -8.45
N ARG A 327 9.91 -3.31 -8.59
CA ARG A 327 9.67 -2.32 -7.53
C ARG A 327 9.08 -2.96 -6.27
N LEU A 328 8.10 -3.86 -6.42
CA LEU A 328 7.52 -4.58 -5.27
C LEU A 328 8.58 -5.45 -4.57
N GLU A 329 9.46 -6.10 -5.33
CA GLU A 329 10.55 -6.88 -4.77
C GLU A 329 11.57 -6.01 -4.01
N LEU A 330 11.90 -4.82 -4.52
CA LEU A 330 12.81 -3.88 -3.86
C LEU A 330 12.20 -3.27 -2.59
N GLU A 331 10.87 -3.05 -2.57
CA GLU A 331 10.15 -2.53 -1.40
C GLU A 331 9.98 -3.60 -0.30
N ALA A 332 10.00 -4.90 -0.63
CA ALA A 332 9.73 -5.97 0.32
C ALA A 332 10.69 -6.01 1.54
N PRO A 333 12.03 -5.90 1.40
CA PRO A 333 12.95 -5.80 2.53
C PRO A 333 12.68 -4.60 3.44
N VAL A 334 12.36 -3.44 2.86
CA VAL A 334 12.06 -2.21 3.61
C VAL A 334 10.76 -2.37 4.41
N ASN A 335 9.73 -2.97 3.80
CA ASN A 335 8.47 -3.26 4.47
C ASN A 335 8.62 -4.31 5.60
N ALA A 336 9.50 -5.29 5.41
CA ALA A 336 9.85 -6.25 6.46
C ALA A 336 10.55 -5.56 7.65
N ALA A 337 11.54 -4.69 7.39
CA ALA A 337 12.18 -3.89 8.44
C ALA A 337 11.19 -2.97 9.17
N ARG A 338 10.30 -2.28 8.43
CA ARG A 338 9.25 -1.45 9.02
C ARG A 338 8.39 -2.24 10.00
N THR A 339 7.94 -3.43 9.61
CA THR A 339 7.13 -4.30 10.46
C THR A 339 7.91 -4.74 11.71
N ALA A 340 9.18 -5.14 11.55
CA ALA A 340 10.03 -5.56 12.66
C ALA A 340 10.32 -4.42 13.65
N LEU A 341 10.63 -3.23 13.15
CA LEU A 341 10.87 -2.03 13.98
C LEU A 341 9.61 -1.60 14.72
N ALA A 342 8.45 -1.61 14.05
CA ALA A 342 7.17 -1.32 14.68
C ALA A 342 6.85 -2.31 15.82
N ALA A 343 7.05 -3.61 15.60
CA ALA A 343 6.85 -4.63 16.63
C ALA A 343 7.77 -4.43 17.85
N ARG A 344 9.05 -4.07 17.63
CA ARG A 344 10.00 -3.76 18.72
C ARG A 344 9.60 -2.51 19.50
N MET A 345 9.13 -1.46 18.80
CA MET A 345 8.61 -0.24 19.42
C MET A 345 7.36 -0.50 20.27
N GLU A 346 6.40 -1.26 19.75
CA GLU A 346 5.18 -1.62 20.49
C GLU A 346 5.49 -2.41 21.75
N LYS A 347 6.45 -3.36 21.69
CA LYS A 347 6.92 -4.07 22.87
C LYS A 347 7.51 -3.13 23.92
N MET A 348 8.38 -2.20 23.52
CA MET A 348 9.01 -1.25 24.45
C MET A 348 7.98 -0.28 25.06
N ARG A 349 6.97 0.15 24.29
CA ARG A 349 5.84 0.95 24.78
C ARG A 349 5.04 0.20 25.83
N ALA A 350 4.68 -1.05 25.56
CA ALA A 350 3.94 -1.88 26.51
C ALA A 350 4.70 -2.11 27.82
N GLU A 351 6.02 -2.35 27.75
CA GLU A 351 6.90 -2.47 28.92
C GLU A 351 6.93 -1.15 29.73
N TYR A 352 7.08 -0.01 29.07
CA TYR A 352 7.05 1.31 29.72
C TYR A 352 5.69 1.61 30.35
N GLU A 353 4.57 1.34 29.68
CA GLU A 353 3.23 1.55 30.23
C GLU A 353 2.98 0.68 31.47
N ALA A 354 3.42 -0.57 31.45
CA ALA A 354 3.34 -1.46 32.61
C ALA A 354 4.17 -0.92 33.79
N MET A 355 5.38 -0.42 33.49
CA MET A 355 6.27 0.20 34.48
C MET A 355 5.67 1.49 35.06
N ASN A 356 5.11 2.36 34.21
CA ASN A 356 4.48 3.62 34.63
C ASN A 356 3.26 3.36 35.52
N LYS A 357 2.42 2.39 35.14
CA LYS A 357 1.27 1.97 35.97
C LYS A 357 1.70 1.43 37.34
N ALA A 358 2.82 0.70 37.40
CA ALA A 358 3.37 0.22 38.67
C ALA A 358 3.90 1.38 39.54
N PHE A 359 4.52 2.39 38.93
CA PHE A 359 4.94 3.60 39.63
C PHE A 359 3.75 4.39 40.18
N ASP A 360 2.70 4.62 39.39
CA ASP A 360 1.50 5.34 39.83
C ASP A 360 0.82 4.65 41.02
N ALA A 361 0.74 3.31 40.97
CA ALA A 361 0.22 2.52 42.09
C ALA A 361 1.08 2.63 43.35
N ALA A 362 2.42 2.66 43.20
CA ALA A 362 3.34 2.86 44.31
C ALA A 362 3.24 4.28 44.89
N ALA A 363 3.14 5.30 44.04
CA ALA A 363 2.97 6.69 44.44
C ALA A 363 1.67 6.90 45.22
N ALA A 364 0.56 6.34 44.76
CA ALA A 364 -0.71 6.37 45.48
C ALA A 364 -0.61 5.67 46.85
N LYS A 365 0.02 4.49 46.91
CA LYS A 365 0.26 3.80 48.19
C LYS A 365 1.11 4.66 49.13
N MET A 366 2.17 5.29 48.63
CA MET A 366 3.03 6.17 49.43
C MET A 366 2.27 7.39 49.94
N GLU A 367 1.47 8.06 49.11
CA GLU A 367 0.63 9.19 49.52
C GLU A 367 -0.34 8.81 50.64
N THR A 368 -0.93 7.61 50.60
CA THR A 368 -1.81 7.14 51.69
C THR A 368 -1.07 6.88 53.00
N LEU A 369 0.18 6.40 52.94
CA LEU A 369 1.01 6.19 54.13
C LEU A 369 1.49 7.53 54.70
N ASP A 370 1.90 8.47 53.85
CA ASP A 370 2.28 9.84 54.23
C ASP A 370 1.12 10.57 54.91
N ALA A 371 -0.10 10.42 54.39
CA ALA A 371 -1.29 11.00 55.00
C ALA A 371 -1.56 10.44 56.41
N LYS A 372 -1.41 9.12 56.61
CA LYS A 372 -1.56 8.50 57.93
C LYS A 372 -0.47 8.91 58.90
N ALA A 373 0.77 9.01 58.42
CA ALA A 373 1.92 9.53 59.16
C ALA A 373 1.64 10.96 59.67
N ARG A 374 1.27 11.89 58.78
CA ARG A 374 0.94 13.27 59.15
C ARG A 374 -0.26 13.35 60.11
N ALA A 375 -1.26 12.48 59.96
CA ALA A 375 -2.40 12.43 60.88
C ALA A 375 -1.99 12.00 62.30
N LEU A 376 -1.03 11.08 62.43
CA LEU A 376 -0.45 10.69 63.72
C LEU A 376 0.34 11.84 64.35
N ASP A 377 1.21 12.52 63.59
CA ASP A 377 1.96 13.68 64.10
C ASP A 377 1.01 14.79 64.57
N GLN A 378 -0.05 15.05 63.81
CA GLN A 378 -1.08 16.02 64.20
C GLN A 378 -1.81 15.60 65.46
N ALA A 379 -2.16 14.32 65.62
CA ALA A 379 -2.83 13.85 66.82
C ALA A 379 -1.94 13.91 68.07
N ALA A 380 -0.63 13.67 67.93
CA ALA A 380 0.33 13.90 69.01
C ALA A 380 0.39 15.39 69.38
N ALA A 381 0.48 16.26 68.37
CA ALA A 381 0.50 17.71 68.59
C ALA A 381 -0.77 18.19 69.29
N ASP A 382 -1.95 17.76 68.83
CA ASP A 382 -3.25 18.10 69.43
C ASP A 382 -3.36 17.61 70.89
N ALA A 383 -2.86 16.41 71.19
CA ALA A 383 -2.83 15.86 72.54
C ALA A 383 -1.90 16.65 73.47
N ILE A 384 -0.74 17.09 72.96
CA ILE A 384 0.20 17.95 73.68
C ILE A 384 -0.40 19.35 73.91
N TYR A 385 -1.05 19.93 72.89
CA TYR A 385 -1.75 21.21 73.04
C TYR A 385 -2.85 21.13 74.10
N LEU A 386 -3.62 20.03 74.15
CA LEU A 386 -4.62 19.79 75.17
C LEU A 386 -4.02 19.80 76.58
N TYR A 387 -2.91 19.08 76.78
CA TYR A 387 -2.17 19.08 78.05
C TYR A 387 -1.67 20.49 78.41
N ARG A 388 -1.00 21.17 77.47
CA ARG A 388 -0.42 22.51 77.67
C ARG A 388 -1.48 23.55 78.00
N GLN A 389 -2.64 23.50 77.34
CA GLN A 389 -3.76 24.41 77.55
C GLN A 389 -4.35 24.23 78.95
N GLU A 390 -4.67 22.99 79.34
CA GLU A 390 -5.23 22.69 80.66
C GLU A 390 -4.24 23.02 81.79
N ASN A 391 -2.93 22.79 81.57
CA ASN A 391 -1.92 23.14 82.56
C ASN A 391 -1.78 24.67 82.70
N THR A 392 -1.71 25.39 81.58
CA THR A 392 -1.61 26.86 81.58
C THR A 392 -2.83 27.53 82.21
N ALA A 393 -4.02 26.96 82.05
CA ALA A 393 -5.25 27.50 82.62
C ALA A 393 -5.32 27.44 84.15
N LEU A 394 -4.56 26.53 84.79
CA LEU A 394 -4.71 26.21 86.21
C LEU A 394 -3.45 26.50 87.05
N ARG A 395 -2.31 26.77 86.42
CA ARG A 395 -1.05 27.11 87.10
C ARG A 395 -1.08 28.53 87.67
N THR A 396 -0.25 28.75 88.70
CA THR A 396 -0.11 30.07 89.35
C THR A 396 1.17 30.79 88.94
N ALA A 397 2.19 30.05 88.48
CA ALA A 397 3.42 30.59 87.90
C ALA A 397 3.32 30.72 86.36
N PRO A 398 4.16 31.56 85.73
CA PRO A 398 4.23 31.63 84.27
C PRO A 398 4.52 30.28 83.61
N ALA A 399 3.94 30.05 82.44
CA ALA A 399 4.20 28.87 81.64
C ALA A 399 5.63 28.86 81.07
N PRO A 400 6.25 27.68 80.86
CA PRO A 400 7.52 27.58 80.13
C PRO A 400 7.40 28.17 78.73
N ALA A 401 8.44 28.84 78.24
CA ALA A 401 8.42 29.53 76.94
C ALA A 401 8.11 28.57 75.77
N TYR A 402 8.59 27.32 75.83
CA TYR A 402 8.38 26.31 74.80
C TYR A 402 6.91 25.86 74.66
N PHE A 403 6.02 26.18 75.61
CA PHE A 403 4.60 25.83 75.47
C PHE A 403 3.97 26.47 74.24
N GLY A 404 4.47 27.64 73.82
CA GLY A 404 4.03 28.34 72.62
C GLY A 404 4.62 27.83 71.31
N SER A 405 5.63 26.95 71.33
CA SER A 405 6.24 26.39 70.12
C SER A 405 5.51 25.14 69.64
N GLN A 406 5.63 24.83 68.35
CA GLN A 406 5.07 23.60 67.79
C GLN A 406 5.72 22.37 68.45
N PRO A 407 4.92 21.37 68.89
CA PRO A 407 5.48 20.12 69.41
C PRO A 407 6.33 19.40 68.37
N PRO A 408 7.41 18.70 68.77
CA PRO A 408 8.21 17.91 67.84
C PRO A 408 7.37 16.78 67.23
N ALA A 409 7.68 16.44 65.98
CA ALA A 409 7.03 15.32 65.29
C ALA A 409 7.37 13.98 65.98
N ALA A 410 6.46 13.01 65.89
CA ALA A 410 6.63 11.72 66.55
C ALA A 410 7.56 10.78 65.76
N GLY A 411 7.88 11.10 64.51
CA GLY A 411 8.72 10.29 63.64
C GLY A 411 9.63 11.11 62.70
N PRO A 412 10.50 10.43 61.94
CA PRO A 412 11.40 11.06 60.97
C PRO A 412 10.65 11.75 59.83
N ALA A 413 11.37 12.60 59.11
CA ALA A 413 10.87 13.28 57.92
C ALA A 413 10.47 12.26 56.82
N LEU A 414 9.35 12.53 56.16
CA LEU A 414 8.84 11.69 55.07
C LEU A 414 9.66 11.93 53.80
N ASP A 415 10.21 10.87 53.21
CA ASP A 415 11.00 10.92 51.98
C ASP A 415 10.17 10.62 50.72
N ALA A 416 10.59 11.16 49.58
CA ALA A 416 9.93 10.86 48.30
C ALA A 416 10.46 9.56 47.67
N LEU A 417 9.70 9.01 46.72
CA LEU A 417 10.10 7.89 45.85
C LEU A 417 11.17 8.28 44.81
N GLY A 418 12.26 8.93 45.23
CA GLY A 418 13.26 9.54 44.34
C GLY A 418 13.91 8.53 43.37
N ALA A 419 14.39 7.40 43.87
CA ALA A 419 15.00 6.37 43.02
C ALA A 419 14.02 5.78 42.00
N ALA A 420 12.79 5.50 42.42
CA ALA A 420 11.74 5.03 41.52
C ALA A 420 11.38 6.05 40.43
N ALA A 421 11.36 7.35 40.77
CA ALA A 421 11.14 8.42 39.79
C ALA A 421 12.27 8.48 38.74
N THR A 422 13.53 8.41 39.17
CA THR A 422 14.68 8.39 38.24
C THR A 422 14.61 7.20 37.27
N MET A 423 14.15 6.03 37.74
CA MET A 423 13.99 4.86 36.87
C MET A 423 12.92 5.06 35.79
N ILE A 424 11.84 5.77 36.09
CA ILE A 424 10.79 6.09 35.10
C ILE A 424 11.32 7.11 34.08
N ASP A 425 12.05 8.11 34.52
CA ASP A 425 12.67 9.10 33.63
C ASP A 425 13.69 8.44 32.69
N ASP A 426 14.53 7.54 33.20
CA ASP A 426 15.45 6.74 32.38
C ASP A 426 14.72 5.87 31.36
N ALA A 427 13.63 5.21 31.77
CA ALA A 427 12.82 4.37 30.87
C ALA A 427 12.16 5.22 29.77
N ARG A 428 11.68 6.42 30.10
CA ARG A 428 11.11 7.38 29.14
C ARG A 428 12.18 7.86 28.15
N ALA A 429 13.37 8.18 28.64
CA ALA A 429 14.48 8.61 27.80
C ALA A 429 14.89 7.51 26.80
N ARG A 430 14.97 6.26 27.25
CA ARG A 430 15.25 5.10 26.38
C ARG A 430 14.18 4.90 25.31
N LEU A 431 12.89 5.04 25.67
CA LEU A 431 11.81 4.94 24.69
C LEU A 431 11.89 6.05 23.63
N ALA A 432 12.22 7.27 24.03
CA ALA A 432 12.40 8.39 23.10
C ALA A 432 13.60 8.18 22.17
N GLU A 433 14.71 7.65 22.71
CA GLU A 433 15.89 7.30 21.91
C GLU A 433 15.59 6.18 20.91
N ALA A 434 14.92 5.11 21.35
CA ALA A 434 14.47 4.02 20.50
C ALA A 434 13.57 4.51 19.34
N GLN A 435 12.65 5.43 19.63
CA GLN A 435 11.81 6.05 18.61
C GLN A 435 12.64 6.84 17.61
N ALA A 436 13.61 7.65 18.06
CA ALA A 436 14.48 8.41 17.18
C ALA A 436 15.37 7.49 16.31
N GLN A 437 15.90 6.41 16.87
CA GLN A 437 16.68 5.42 16.14
C GLN A 437 15.84 4.70 15.08
N SER A 438 14.61 4.30 15.42
CA SER A 438 13.68 3.65 14.50
C SER A 438 13.31 4.56 13.31
N THR A 439 13.00 5.84 13.57
CA THR A 439 12.69 6.80 12.51
C THR A 439 13.87 7.02 11.57
N ARG A 440 15.07 7.25 12.12
CA ARG A 440 16.29 7.44 11.31
C ARG A 440 16.60 6.20 10.47
N ALA A 441 16.50 5.01 11.05
CA ALA A 441 16.74 3.76 10.33
C ALA A 441 15.77 3.57 9.15
N LEU A 442 14.50 3.98 9.30
CA LEU A 442 13.52 3.94 8.21
C LEU A 442 13.80 4.98 7.13
N GLU A 443 14.18 6.20 7.50
CA GLU A 443 14.57 7.24 6.55
C GLU A 443 15.79 6.80 5.72
N ASP A 444 16.81 6.25 6.37
CA ASP A 444 18.01 5.75 5.70
C ASP A 444 17.68 4.60 4.74
N LEU A 445 16.79 3.68 5.12
CA LEU A 445 16.34 2.58 4.25
C LEU A 445 15.57 3.08 3.03
N LEU A 446 14.73 4.12 3.19
CA LEU A 446 14.00 4.72 2.06
C LEU A 446 14.97 5.41 1.11
N ASN A 447 15.99 6.10 1.63
CA ASN A 447 17.04 6.70 0.81
C ASN A 447 17.86 5.63 0.07
N ASP A 448 18.18 4.50 0.72
CA ASP A 448 18.87 3.38 0.07
C ASP A 448 18.01 2.74 -1.04
N LEU A 449 16.70 2.62 -0.84
CA LEU A 449 15.74 2.13 -1.84
C LEU A 449 15.69 3.04 -3.07
N ASP A 450 15.59 4.35 -2.85
CA ASP A 450 15.59 5.34 -3.94
C ASP A 450 16.91 5.33 -4.71
N ALA A 451 18.03 5.26 -3.99
CA ALA A 451 19.36 5.13 -4.58
C ALA A 451 19.52 3.82 -5.38
N ALA A 452 18.97 2.70 -4.90
CA ALA A 452 18.99 1.42 -5.62
C ALA A 452 18.18 1.50 -6.92
N THR A 453 16.96 2.06 -6.85
CA THR A 453 16.09 2.26 -8.02
C THR A 453 16.76 3.17 -9.06
N THR A 454 17.32 4.29 -8.62
CA THR A 454 18.03 5.23 -9.49
C THR A 454 19.23 4.59 -10.18
N ARG A 455 19.99 3.73 -9.48
CA ARG A 455 21.12 3.00 -10.08
C ARG A 455 20.67 1.99 -11.13
N LEU A 456 19.55 1.31 -10.91
CA LEU A 456 18.99 0.39 -11.90
C LEU A 456 18.53 1.14 -13.15
N ASP A 457 17.90 2.31 -12.99
CA ASP A 457 17.53 3.18 -14.11
C ASP A 457 18.74 3.72 -14.88
N GLN A 458 19.81 4.13 -14.18
CA GLN A 458 21.04 4.64 -14.80
C GLN A 458 21.86 3.54 -15.48
N GLY A 459 22.00 2.37 -14.83
CA GLY A 459 22.71 1.22 -15.39
C GLY A 459 22.01 0.61 -16.62
N ALA A 460 20.77 1.02 -16.87
CA ALA A 460 20.02 0.68 -18.07
C ALA A 460 20.08 1.76 -19.17
N ALA A 461 20.60 2.94 -18.85
CA ALA A 461 20.76 4.06 -19.77
C ALA A 461 22.20 4.23 -20.29
N ALA A 462 23.17 3.58 -19.64
CA ALA A 462 24.57 3.50 -20.05
C ALA A 462 24.77 2.27 -20.95
#